data_AF-A0A285P8N4-F1
#
_entry.id   AF-A0A285P8N4-F1
#
_cell.length_a   1.000
_cell.length_b   1.000
_cell.length_c   1.000
_cell.angle_alpha   90.00
_cell.angle_beta   90.00
_cell.angle_gamma   90.00
#
_symmetry.space_group_name_H-M   'P 1'
#
loop_
_entity.id
_entity.type
_entity.pdbx_description
1 polymer ?
#
loop_
_entity_poly.entity_id
_entity_poly.type
_entity_poly.pdbx_seq_one_letter_code
_entity_poly.pdbx_strand_id
1 'polypeptide(L)' 'MITADNILEKIEQTRSRMLDLSRRLPLTSDAVITASVQLDHLLNEYEKQRRHI' A
#
# COMPACT_ATOMS: atom_id res chain seq x y z
N MET A 1 3.90 -19.07 -0.25
CA MET A 1 2.82 -18.59 0.63
C MET A 1 3.02 -17.11 0.85
N ILE A 2 2.01 -16.28 0.61
CA ILE A 2 2.03 -14.89 1.08
C ILE A 2 1.66 -14.94 2.56
N THR A 3 2.63 -14.71 3.44
CA THR A 3 2.41 -14.61 4.89
C THR A 3 1.93 -13.20 5.24
N ALA A 4 1.27 -13.04 6.40
CA ALA A 4 0.85 -11.74 6.90
C ALA A 4 2.04 -10.76 6.99
N ASP A 5 3.21 -11.25 7.39
CA ASP A 5 4.46 -10.47 7.47
C ASP A 5 4.88 -9.90 6.11
N ASN A 6 4.75 -10.69 5.03
CA ASN A 6 5.06 -10.23 3.67
C ASN A 6 4.07 -9.17 3.17
N ILE A 7 2.81 -9.19 3.64
CA ILE A 7 1.84 -8.14 3.29
C ILE A 7 2.16 -6.85 4.05
N LEU A 8 2.45 -6.95 5.34
CA LEU A 8 2.83 -5.79 6.16
C LEU A 8 4.08 -5.07 5.61
N GLU A 9 5.08 -5.84 5.18
CA GLU A 9 6.28 -5.27 4.56
C GLU A 9 5.93 -4.48 3.28
N LYS A 10 5.10 -5.05 2.41
CA LYS A 10 4.64 -4.40 1.18
C LYS A 10 3.79 -3.15 1.45
N ILE A 11 2.97 -3.17 2.51
CA ILE A 11 2.20 -2.00 2.95
C ILE A 11 3.17 -0.88 3.30
N GLU A 12 4.19 -1.13 4.13
CA GLU A 12 5.12 -0.08 4.55
C GLU A 12 5.99 0.43 3.38
N GLN A 13 6.45 -0.45 2.50
CA GLN A 13 7.17 -0.05 1.28
C GLN A 13 6.30 0.86 0.39
N THR A 14 5.03 0.49 0.18
CA THR A 14 4.09 1.26 -0.66
C THR A 14 3.72 2.59 -0.01
N ARG A 15 3.53 2.60 1.31
CA ARG A 15 3.29 3.81 2.10
C ARG A 15 4.47 4.78 2.02
N SER A 16 5.69 4.29 2.21
CA SER A 16 6.91 5.10 2.11
C SER A 16 7.07 5.71 0.71
N ARG A 17 6.84 4.91 -0.33
CA ARG A 17 6.83 5.39 -1.73
C ARG A 17 5.76 6.47 -1.96
N MET A 18 4.54 6.28 -1.46
CA MET A 18 3.47 7.26 -1.61
C MET A 18 3.80 8.59 -0.89
N LEU A 19 4.43 8.53 0.27
CA LEU A 19 4.90 9.73 0.99
C LEU A 19 5.98 10.47 0.22
N ASP A 20 6.94 9.76 -0.38
CA ASP A 20 7.96 10.39 -1.21
C ASP A 20 7.35 11.03 -2.48
N LEU A 21 6.45 10.32 -3.16
CA LEU A 21 5.77 10.82 -4.36
C LEU A 21 4.90 12.05 -4.04
N SER A 22 4.13 12.05 -2.96
CA SER A 22 3.25 13.16 -2.58
C SER A 22 4.01 14.43 -2.17
N ARG A 23 5.29 14.32 -1.78
CA ARG A 23 6.17 15.48 -1.54
C ARG A 23 6.68 16.10 -2.84
N ARG A 24 6.73 15.33 -3.93
CA ARG A 24 7.35 15.72 -5.21
C ARG A 24 6.34 16.00 -6.31
N LEU A 25 5.15 15.43 -6.22
CA LEU A 25 4.13 15.47 -7.25
C LEU A 25 2.78 15.89 -6.64
N PRO A 26 1.88 16.51 -7.43
CA PRO A 26 0.50 16.72 -7.01
C PRO A 26 -0.18 15.41 -6.61
N LEU A 27 -1.07 15.46 -5.62
CA LEU A 27 -1.81 14.29 -5.15
C LEU A 27 -2.68 13.65 -6.24
N THR A 28 -3.06 14.45 -7.25
CA THR A 28 -3.82 14.01 -8.43
C THR A 28 -2.95 13.43 -9.54
N SER A 29 -1.62 13.37 -9.37
CA SER A 29 -0.75 12.75 -10.36
C SER A 29 -0.99 11.24 -10.41
N ASP A 30 -0.90 10.67 -11.62
CA ASP A 30 -1.10 9.23 -11.83
C ASP A 30 -0.19 8.38 -10.94
N ALA A 31 1.02 8.85 -10.67
CA ALA A 31 1.97 8.15 -9.80
C ALA A 31 1.48 8.07 -8.34
N VAL A 32 0.95 9.18 -7.79
CA VAL A 32 0.41 9.21 -6.42
C VAL A 32 -0.91 8.42 -6.35
N ILE A 33 -1.78 8.55 -7.36
CA ILE A 33 -3.03 7.78 -7.44
C ILE A 33 -2.72 6.28 -7.50
N THR A 34 -1.79 5.85 -8.36
CA THR A 34 -1.40 4.45 -8.49
C THR A 34 -0.85 3.90 -7.17
N ALA A 35 0.03 4.65 -6.50
CA ALA A 35 0.56 4.24 -5.19
C ALA A 35 -0.55 4.15 -4.14
N SER A 36 -1.52 5.07 -4.16
CA SER A 36 -2.68 5.04 -3.26
C SER A 36 -3.57 3.81 -3.49
N VAL A 37 -3.87 3.47 -4.75
CA VAL A 37 -4.67 2.29 -5.10
C VAL A 37 -3.95 1.00 -4.70
N GLN A 38 -2.63 0.94 -4.90
CA GLN A 38 -1.83 -0.21 -4.46
C GLN A 38 -1.83 -0.37 -2.93
N LEU A 39 -1.72 0.74 -2.20
CA LEU A 39 -1.76 0.72 -0.73
C LEU A 39 -3.12 0.23 -0.22
N ASP A 40 -4.22 0.73 -0.80
CA ASP A 40 -5.58 0.30 -0.45
C ASP A 40 -5.79 -1.19 -0.72
N HIS A 41 -5.32 -1.70 -1.87
CA HIS A 41 -5.39 -3.12 -2.18
C HIS A 41 -4.65 -3.98 -1.14
N LEU A 42 -3.42 -3.59 -0.77
CA LEU A 42 -2.64 -4.33 0.22
C LEU A 42 -3.27 -4.32 1.61
N LEU A 43 -3.84 -3.19 2.03
CA LEU A 43 -4.56 -3.07 3.29
C LEU A 43 -5.79 -3.99 3.31
N ASN A 44 -6.55 -4.01 2.22
CA ASN A 44 -7.71 -4.89 2.07
C ASN A 44 -7.32 -6.38 2.11
N GLU A 45 -6.24 -6.77 1.45
CA GLU A 45 -5.72 -8.15 1.51
C GLU A 45 -5.23 -8.52 2.91
N TYR A 46 -4.54 -7.62 3.60
CA TYR A 46 -4.15 -7.83 4.99
C TYR A 46 -5.37 -8.01 5.90
N GLU A 47 -6.39 -7.16 5.76
CA GLU A 47 -7.61 -7.30 6.56
C GLU A 47 -8.34 -8.62 6.29
N LYS A 48 -8.40 -9.07 5.02
CA LYS A 48 -8.98 -10.38 4.68
C LYS A 48 -8.21 -11.50 5.38
N GLN A 49 -6.88 -11.48 5.32
CA GLN A 49 -6.05 -12.48 6.00
C GLN A 49 -6.30 -12.46 7.51
N ARG A 50 -6.34 -11.28 8.13
CA ARG A 50 -6.58 -11.13 9.57
C ARG A 50 -7.98 -11.59 10.01
N ARG A 51 -9.01 -11.43 9.16
CA ARG A 51 -10.40 -11.88 9.45
C ARG A 51 -10.59 -13.39 9.35
N HIS A 52 -9.63 -14.12 8.78
CA HIS A 52 -9.67 -15.58 8.62
C HIS A 52 -8.75 -16.32 9.59
N ILE A 53 -8.18 -15.63 10.59
CA ILE A 53 -7.37 -16.20 11.68
C ILE A 53 -8.18 -16.17 12.96
#